data_AF-A0A9P7HKI0-F1
#
_entry.id   AF-A0A9P7HKI0-F1
#
_cell.length_a   1.000
_cell.length_b   1.000
_cell.length_c   1.000
_cell.angle_alpha   90.00
_cell.angle_beta   90.00
_cell.angle_gamma   90.00
#
_symmetry.space_group_name_H-M   'P 1'
#
loop_
_entity.id
_entity.type
_entity.pdbx_description
1 polymer ?
#
loop_
_entity_poly.entity_id
_entity_poly.type
_entity_poly.pdbx_seq_one_letter_code
_entity_poly.pdbx_strand_id
1 'polypeptide(L)'
;MSQSPKKGLEKSVPNPFTRLDNGTYLHNRPEKDVYRLLIDTYRLRMDDMYNIEGQADGDSLYGGASNGLRGFQRFLRQASVRRGLLPSWWSPEKQQECDKLGMDSSQWQNLKKTTSKQEIIDYYGDPRFPMQLRMFGEAVYLSAPGGGHGSQMRKMMAAMEGGGMEGMGMSMMDASSLRR
;
A
#
# COMPACT_ATOMS: atom_id res chain seq x y z
N MET A 1 -0.70 -13.98 -15.24
CA MET A 1 -1.47 -13.33 -14.16
C MET A 1 -0.51 -12.67 -13.19
N SER A 2 -0.79 -11.43 -12.77
CA SER A 2 0.04 -10.69 -11.83
C SER A 2 -0.08 -11.29 -10.41
N GLN A 3 1.01 -11.27 -9.65
CA GLN A 3 1.09 -11.80 -8.29
C GLN A 3 1.71 -10.77 -7.35
N SER A 4 1.33 -10.78 -6.08
CA SER A 4 2.06 -10.01 -5.07
C SER A 4 3.45 -10.60 -4.84
N PRO A 5 4.40 -9.83 -4.29
CA PRO A 5 5.78 -10.29 -4.14
C PRO A 5 5.89 -11.56 -3.30
N LYS A 6 6.88 -12.40 -3.63
CA LYS A 6 7.24 -13.60 -2.85
C LYS A 6 8.28 -13.30 -1.76
N LYS A 7 9.06 -12.24 -1.93
CA LYS A 7 10.04 -11.78 -0.94
C LYS A 7 9.34 -10.85 0.05
N GLY A 8 9.63 -11.00 1.35
CA GLY A 8 9.05 -10.18 2.42
C GLY A 8 7.61 -10.52 2.82
N LEU A 9 6.93 -11.41 2.08
CA LEU A 9 5.60 -11.93 2.39
C LEU A 9 5.63 -13.47 2.39
N GLU A 10 4.92 -14.08 3.33
CA GLU A 10 4.81 -15.54 3.46
C GLU A 10 3.96 -16.14 2.33
N LYS A 11 2.92 -15.43 1.90
CA LYS A 11 2.02 -15.89 0.83
C LYS A 11 1.80 -14.83 -0.23
N SER A 12 2.23 -15.16 -1.44
CA SER A 12 1.84 -14.40 -2.63
C SER A 12 0.35 -14.60 -2.93
N VAL A 13 -0.34 -13.51 -3.28
CA VAL A 13 -1.74 -13.56 -3.73
C VAL A 13 -1.84 -13.20 -5.23
N PRO A 14 -2.73 -13.85 -5.98
CA PRO A 14 -2.99 -13.48 -7.36
C PRO A 14 -3.80 -12.19 -7.44
N ASN A 15 -3.59 -11.45 -8.53
CA ASN A 15 -4.35 -10.27 -8.94
C ASN A 15 -4.49 -9.22 -7.83
N PRO A 16 -3.36 -8.70 -7.28
CA PRO A 16 -3.38 -7.71 -6.22
C PRO A 16 -4.16 -6.43 -6.56
N PHE A 17 -4.14 -5.94 -7.81
CA PHE A 17 -4.88 -4.74 -8.22
C PHE A 17 -6.38 -5.00 -8.32
N THR A 18 -6.81 -6.17 -8.82
CA THR A 18 -8.23 -6.58 -8.75
C THR A 18 -8.71 -6.65 -7.31
N ARG A 19 -7.88 -7.19 -6.39
CA ARG A 19 -8.23 -7.23 -4.97
C ARG A 19 -8.29 -5.86 -4.31
N LEU A 20 -7.44 -4.92 -4.73
CA LEU A 20 -7.50 -3.51 -4.30
C LEU A 20 -8.80 -2.86 -4.74
N ASP A 21 -9.21 -3.06 -5.99
CA ASP A 21 -10.47 -2.53 -6.53
C ASP A 21 -11.69 -3.12 -5.80
N ASN A 22 -11.65 -4.43 -5.51
CA ASN A 22 -12.70 -5.13 -4.77
C ASN A 22 -12.68 -4.89 -3.25
N GLY A 23 -11.72 -4.13 -2.71
CA GLY A 23 -11.58 -3.92 -1.26
C GLY A 23 -11.15 -5.17 -0.46
N THR A 24 -10.64 -6.21 -1.12
CA THR A 24 -10.26 -7.50 -0.52
C THR A 24 -8.74 -7.72 -0.51
N TYR A 25 -7.94 -6.66 -0.63
CA TYR A 25 -6.48 -6.72 -0.75
C TYR A 25 -5.79 -7.46 0.39
N LEU A 26 -6.26 -7.30 1.62
CA LEU A 26 -5.72 -7.96 2.82
C LEU A 26 -6.32 -9.35 3.06
N HIS A 27 -7.38 -9.73 2.35
CA HIS A 27 -8.15 -10.94 2.64
C HIS A 27 -7.42 -12.19 2.15
N ASN A 28 -7.61 -13.30 2.86
CA ASN A 28 -6.99 -14.61 2.54
C ASN A 28 -5.45 -14.60 2.55
N ARG A 29 -4.85 -13.69 3.34
CA ARG A 29 -3.42 -13.63 3.65
C ARG A 29 -3.13 -14.12 5.06
N PRO A 30 -1.90 -14.62 5.34
CA PRO A 30 -1.42 -14.85 6.71
C PRO A 30 -1.50 -13.57 7.56
N GLU A 31 -1.74 -13.72 8.86
CA GLU A 31 -1.86 -12.57 9.78
C GLU A 31 -0.62 -11.66 9.76
N LYS A 32 0.58 -12.27 9.79
CA LYS A 32 1.85 -11.52 9.73
C LYS A 32 2.00 -10.72 8.44
N ASP A 33 1.56 -11.25 7.30
CA ASP A 33 1.58 -10.52 6.04
C ASP A 33 0.64 -9.32 6.09
N VAL A 34 -0.54 -9.47 6.69
CA VAL A 34 -1.47 -8.34 6.91
C VAL A 34 -0.84 -7.27 7.78
N TYR A 35 -0.19 -7.65 8.89
CA TYR A 35 0.51 -6.70 9.76
C TYR A 35 1.61 -5.95 9.00
N ARG A 36 2.44 -6.67 8.24
CA ARG A 36 3.51 -6.06 7.45
C ARG A 36 2.97 -5.06 6.44
N LEU A 37 1.92 -5.44 5.71
CA LEU A 37 1.27 -4.59 4.70
C LEU A 37 0.67 -3.32 5.32
N LEU A 38 0.02 -3.43 6.48
CA LEU A 38 -0.54 -2.29 7.19
C LEU A 38 0.56 -1.30 7.61
N ILE A 39 1.64 -1.81 8.22
CA ILE A 39 2.75 -0.98 8.70
C ILE A 39 3.46 -0.30 7.54
N ASP A 40 3.84 -1.03 6.49
CA ASP A 40 4.58 -0.44 5.37
C ASP A 40 3.69 0.48 4.52
N THR A 41 2.37 0.25 4.46
CA THR A 41 1.45 1.24 3.88
C THR A 41 1.51 2.57 4.63
N TYR A 42 1.47 2.52 5.97
CA TYR A 42 1.58 3.72 6.78
C TYR A 42 2.94 4.41 6.61
N ARG A 43 4.04 3.65 6.71
CA ARG A 43 5.40 4.19 6.58
C ARG A 43 5.61 4.86 5.21
N LEU A 44 5.20 4.20 4.13
CA LEU A 44 5.28 4.77 2.79
C LEU A 44 4.37 6.00 2.64
N ARG A 45 3.18 5.99 3.24
CA ARG A 45 2.31 7.18 3.21
C ARG A 45 2.96 8.37 3.90
N MET A 46 3.63 8.18 5.03
CA MET A 46 4.33 9.27 5.71
C MET A 46 5.47 9.82 4.86
N ASP A 47 6.24 8.94 4.21
CA ASP A 47 7.30 9.33 3.27
C ASP A 47 6.75 10.12 2.08
N ASP A 48 5.66 9.63 1.46
CA ASP A 48 5.00 10.31 0.34
C ASP A 48 4.47 11.69 0.76
N MET A 49 3.85 11.81 1.94
CA MET A 49 3.30 13.09 2.40
C MET A 49 4.40 14.13 2.65
N TYR A 50 5.52 13.69 3.23
CA TYR A 50 6.65 14.57 3.47
C TYR A 50 7.31 15.02 2.16
N ASN A 51 7.61 14.09 1.25
CA ASN A 51 8.38 14.40 0.06
C ASN A 51 7.55 14.99 -1.10
N ILE A 52 6.25 14.68 -1.19
CA ILE A 52 5.38 15.12 -2.30
C ILE A 52 4.57 16.36 -1.90
N GLU A 53 4.00 16.39 -0.70
CA GLU A 53 3.15 17.51 -0.25
C GLU A 53 3.87 18.50 0.68
N GLY A 54 5.09 18.20 1.12
CA GLY A 54 5.76 18.99 2.16
C GLY A 54 5.05 18.93 3.53
N GLN A 55 4.24 17.89 3.76
CA GLN A 55 3.45 17.72 4.98
C GLN A 55 4.10 16.70 5.92
N ALA A 56 4.41 17.15 7.14
CA ALA A 56 4.95 16.31 8.20
C ALA A 56 3.88 16.08 9.29
N ASP A 57 3.38 14.84 9.41
CA ASP A 57 2.46 14.47 10.49
C ASP A 57 3.22 14.46 11.83
N GLY A 58 2.77 15.23 12.81
CA GLY A 58 3.41 15.37 14.13
C GLY A 58 3.48 14.08 14.95
N ASP A 59 2.64 13.08 14.65
CA ASP A 59 2.71 11.74 15.27
C ASP A 59 3.61 10.77 14.47
N SER A 60 4.31 11.25 13.44
CA SER A 60 5.25 10.49 12.63
C SER A 60 6.69 10.92 12.86
N LEU A 61 7.64 10.09 12.43
CA LEU A 61 9.08 10.41 12.47
C LEU A 61 9.42 11.68 11.69
N TYR A 62 8.69 11.97 10.60
CA TYR A 62 8.90 13.17 9.79
C TYR A 62 8.46 14.45 10.52
N GLY A 63 7.48 14.36 11.43
CA GLY A 63 7.04 15.46 12.28
C GLY A 63 7.78 15.58 13.61
N GLY A 64 8.85 14.79 13.81
CA GLY A 64 9.70 14.84 15.01
C GLY A 64 9.26 13.93 16.16
N ALA A 65 8.27 13.05 15.97
CA ALA A 65 7.93 12.04 16.97
C ALA A 65 9.09 11.04 17.16
N SER A 66 9.25 10.48 18.36
CA SER A 66 10.29 9.48 18.64
C SER A 66 10.07 8.14 17.93
N ASN A 67 8.83 7.87 17.50
CA ASN A 67 8.43 6.72 16.71
C ASN A 67 7.06 6.99 16.08
N GLY A 68 6.70 6.19 15.07
CA GLY A 68 5.44 6.31 14.33
C GLY A 68 4.23 5.60 14.95
N LEU A 69 4.30 5.05 16.17
CA LEU A 69 3.22 4.22 16.72
C LEU A 69 1.89 4.98 16.83
N ARG A 70 1.91 6.23 17.31
CA ARG A 70 0.67 7.01 17.48
C ARG A 70 0.01 7.28 16.14
N GLY A 71 0.78 7.70 15.13
CA GLY A 71 0.29 7.92 13.77
C GLY A 71 -0.24 6.64 13.14
N PHE A 72 0.48 5.52 13.33
CA PHE A 72 0.06 4.20 12.86
C PHE A 72 -1.26 3.74 13.51
N GLN A 73 -1.43 3.94 14.82
CA GLN A 73 -2.69 3.65 15.49
C GLN A 73 -3.85 4.51 14.98
N ARG A 74 -3.60 5.78 14.58
CA ARG A 74 -4.64 6.58 13.90
C ARG A 74 -4.99 6.00 12.53
N PHE A 75 -3.98 5.57 11.78
CA PHE A 75 -4.17 4.90 10.50
C PHE A 75 -5.03 3.63 10.65
N LEU A 76 -4.75 2.79 11.65
CA LEU A 76 -5.55 1.59 11.91
C LEU A 76 -7.00 1.91 12.31
N ARG A 77 -7.23 2.97 13.10
CA ARG A 77 -8.60 3.44 13.39
C ARG A 77 -9.35 3.89 12.14
N GLN A 78 -8.66 4.50 11.17
CA GLN A 78 -9.28 4.84 9.89
C GLN A 78 -9.57 3.57 9.09
N ALA A 79 -8.65 2.60 9.05
CA ALA A 79 -8.85 1.34 8.34
C ALA A 79 -10.02 0.53 8.91
N SER A 80 -10.19 0.51 10.24
CA SER A 80 -11.23 -0.29 10.92
C SER A 80 -12.65 0.21 10.67
N VAL A 81 -12.84 1.51 10.38
CA VAL A 81 -14.14 2.05 10.00
C VAL A 81 -14.45 1.88 8.51
N ARG A 82 -13.50 1.40 7.69
CA ARG A 82 -13.74 1.10 6.27
C ARG A 82 -14.34 -0.30 6.14
N ARG A 83 -15.62 -0.36 5.76
CA ARG A 83 -16.35 -1.62 5.57
C ARG A 83 -15.58 -2.56 4.62
N GLY A 84 -15.27 -3.75 5.11
CA GLY A 84 -14.67 -4.82 4.32
C GLY A 84 -13.18 -4.67 4.05
N LEU A 85 -12.51 -3.62 4.53
CA LEU A 85 -11.09 -3.40 4.22
C LEU A 85 -10.16 -4.32 5.01
N LEU A 86 -10.45 -4.51 6.31
CA LEU A 86 -9.74 -5.43 7.17
C LEU A 86 -10.34 -6.84 7.08
N PRO A 87 -9.54 -7.90 7.24
CA PRO A 87 -10.04 -9.28 7.29
C PRO A 87 -11.04 -9.49 8.42
N SER A 88 -11.95 -10.48 8.28
CA SER A 88 -12.99 -10.77 9.27
C SER A 88 -12.46 -11.19 10.64
N TRP A 89 -11.25 -11.73 10.70
CA TRP A 89 -10.57 -12.09 11.95
C TRP A 89 -9.91 -10.91 12.65
N TRP A 90 -9.90 -9.72 12.03
CA TRP A 90 -9.28 -8.54 12.63
C TRP A 90 -10.01 -8.14 13.92
N SER A 91 -9.26 -7.99 15.00
CA SER A 91 -9.77 -7.67 16.33
C SER A 91 -8.84 -6.70 17.07
N PRO A 92 -9.26 -6.13 18.21
CA PRO A 92 -8.38 -5.33 19.06
C PRO A 92 -7.10 -6.06 19.48
N GLU A 93 -7.17 -7.36 19.74
CA GLU A 93 -6.02 -8.20 20.09
C GLU A 93 -5.04 -8.28 18.91
N LYS A 94 -5.56 -8.46 17.69
CA LYS A 94 -4.75 -8.49 16.46
C LYS A 94 -4.11 -7.14 16.15
N GLN A 95 -4.80 -6.04 16.47
CA GLN A 95 -4.17 -4.72 16.43
C GLN A 95 -3.00 -4.61 17.41
N GLN A 96 -3.12 -5.10 18.65
CA GLN A 96 -2.01 -5.08 19.61
C GLN A 96 -0.83 -5.94 19.16
N GLU A 97 -1.09 -7.11 18.55
CA GLU A 97 -0.04 -7.93 17.92
C GLU A 97 0.65 -7.18 16.78
N CYS A 98 -0.11 -6.49 15.94
CA CYS A 98 0.40 -5.67 14.85
C CYS A 98 1.27 -4.50 15.36
N ASP A 99 0.82 -3.79 16.41
CA ASP A 99 1.58 -2.73 17.08
C ASP A 99 2.90 -3.26 17.64
N LYS A 100 2.87 -4.43 18.30
CA LYS A 100 4.07 -5.09 18.84
C LYS A 100 5.06 -5.45 17.73
N LEU A 101 4.59 -6.01 16.62
CA LEU A 101 5.43 -6.30 15.46
C LEU A 101 6.06 -5.01 14.91
N GLY A 102 5.28 -3.94 14.79
CA GLY A 102 5.75 -2.64 14.32
C GLY A 102 6.79 -1.98 15.24
N MET A 103 6.79 -2.31 16.52
CA MET A 103 7.72 -1.72 17.51
C MET A 103 8.95 -2.58 17.81
N ASP A 104 8.98 -3.81 17.30
CA ASP A 104 10.12 -4.71 17.39
C ASP A 104 11.24 -4.25 16.44
N SER A 105 12.37 -3.85 17.03
CA SER A 105 13.52 -3.32 16.30
C SER A 105 14.18 -4.35 15.36
N SER A 106 13.92 -5.65 15.55
CA SER A 106 14.43 -6.72 14.70
C SER A 106 13.62 -6.90 13.40
N GLN A 107 12.41 -6.35 13.34
CA GLN A 107 11.57 -6.41 12.14
C GLN A 107 12.00 -5.38 11.11
N TRP A 108 11.79 -5.69 9.83
CA TRP A 108 11.93 -4.70 8.76
C TRP A 108 10.85 -3.62 8.85
N GLN A 109 9.63 -4.03 9.20
CA GLN A 109 8.46 -3.17 9.39
C GLN A 109 8.53 -2.40 10.72
N ASN A 110 9.59 -1.63 10.90
CA ASN A 110 9.89 -0.96 12.16
C ASN A 110 9.39 0.50 12.14
N LEU A 111 8.41 0.80 12.98
CA LEU A 111 7.81 2.13 13.17
C LEU A 111 8.76 3.14 13.81
N LYS A 112 9.93 2.72 14.30
CA LYS A 112 11.01 3.60 14.79
C LYS A 112 11.98 4.02 13.68
N LYS A 113 11.73 3.59 12.43
CA LYS A 113 12.53 3.96 11.26
C LYS A 113 11.64 4.49 10.14
N THR A 114 12.14 5.51 9.45
CA THR A 114 11.55 5.97 8.19
C THR A 114 11.69 4.88 7.13
N THR A 115 11.07 5.10 5.98
CA THR A 115 11.27 4.27 4.80
C THR A 115 11.20 5.14 3.57
N SER A 116 11.59 4.62 2.43
CA SER A 116 11.46 5.25 1.14
C SER A 116 10.85 4.30 0.13
N LYS A 117 10.35 4.85 -0.98
CA LYS A 117 9.91 4.06 -2.14
C LYS A 117 10.98 3.04 -2.58
N GLN A 118 12.25 3.43 -2.62
CA GLN A 118 13.33 2.55 -3.08
C GLN A 118 13.59 1.39 -2.10
N GLU A 119 13.62 1.67 -0.80
CA GLU A 119 13.80 0.61 0.22
C GLU A 119 12.67 -0.42 0.20
N ILE A 120 11.42 0.01 -0.05
CA ILE A 120 10.28 -0.89 -0.24
C ILE A 120 10.51 -1.78 -1.48
N ILE A 121 10.95 -1.20 -2.60
CA ILE A 121 11.25 -1.96 -3.82
C ILE A 121 12.37 -2.98 -3.55
N ASP A 122 13.45 -2.58 -2.90
CA ASP A 122 14.60 -3.44 -2.63
C ASP A 122 14.25 -4.58 -1.67
N TYR A 123 13.45 -4.29 -0.64
CA TYR A 123 13.02 -5.29 0.33
C TYR A 123 12.06 -6.31 -0.29
N TYR A 124 11.02 -5.87 -1.01
CA TYR A 124 10.00 -6.76 -1.57
C TYR A 124 10.37 -7.34 -2.94
N GLY A 125 11.33 -6.74 -3.65
CA GLY A 125 11.79 -7.18 -4.96
C GLY A 125 10.77 -6.99 -6.09
N ASP A 126 9.82 -6.05 -5.95
CA ASP A 126 8.81 -5.75 -6.96
C ASP A 126 8.65 -4.23 -7.14
N PRO A 127 9.00 -3.68 -8.32
CA PRO A 127 8.91 -2.25 -8.58
C PRO A 127 7.48 -1.70 -8.56
N ARG A 128 6.47 -2.56 -8.69
CA ARG A 128 5.05 -2.19 -8.64
C ARG A 128 4.47 -2.24 -7.23
N PHE A 129 5.22 -2.74 -6.26
CA PHE A 129 4.71 -2.91 -4.90
C PHE A 129 4.39 -1.60 -4.17
N PRO A 130 5.20 -0.51 -4.29
CA PRO A 130 4.82 0.79 -3.72
C PRO A 130 3.46 1.30 -4.24
N MET A 131 3.13 1.02 -5.49
CA MET A 131 1.83 1.40 -6.06
C MET A 131 0.68 0.63 -5.39
N GLN A 132 0.86 -0.66 -5.09
CA GLN A 132 -0.15 -1.42 -4.34
C GLN A 132 -0.38 -0.84 -2.94
N LEU A 133 0.70 -0.51 -2.22
CA LEU A 133 0.62 0.11 -0.89
C LEU A 133 -0.06 1.48 -0.94
N ARG A 134 0.25 2.32 -1.93
CA ARG A 134 -0.39 3.63 -2.12
C ARG A 134 -1.89 3.51 -2.39
N MET A 135 -2.29 2.59 -3.26
CA MET A 135 -3.70 2.33 -3.58
C MET A 135 -4.47 1.80 -2.36
N PHE A 136 -3.83 0.98 -1.53
CA PHE A 136 -4.42 0.53 -0.27
C PHE A 136 -4.51 1.69 0.74
N GLY A 137 -3.46 2.51 0.85
CA GLY A 137 -3.45 3.72 1.68
C GLY A 137 -4.55 4.72 1.28
N GLU A 138 -4.81 4.88 -0.01
CA GLU A 138 -5.94 5.68 -0.51
C GLU A 138 -7.28 5.11 -0.05
N ALA A 139 -7.46 3.78 -0.03
CA ALA A 139 -8.69 3.18 0.50
C ALA A 139 -8.89 3.46 2.00
N VAL A 140 -7.79 3.61 2.77
CA VAL A 140 -7.84 3.97 4.20
C VAL A 140 -8.11 5.46 4.39
N TYR A 141 -7.36 6.34 3.73
CA TYR A 141 -7.41 7.79 3.92
C TYR A 141 -8.44 8.52 3.05
N LEU A 142 -9.05 7.83 2.07
CA LEU A 142 -9.91 8.40 1.04
C LEU A 142 -9.25 9.50 0.20
N SER A 143 -7.92 9.53 0.17
CA SER A 143 -7.11 10.49 -0.59
C SER A 143 -5.79 9.85 -1.03
N ALA A 144 -5.36 10.14 -2.25
CA ALA A 144 -4.02 9.79 -2.71
C ALA A 144 -3.01 10.90 -2.35
N PRO A 145 -1.71 10.60 -2.20
CA PRO A 145 -0.68 11.64 -2.27
C PRO A 145 -0.76 12.35 -3.63
N GLY A 146 -0.58 13.67 -3.67
CA GLY A 146 -0.79 14.49 -4.86
C GLY A 146 -2.21 15.05 -5.02
N GLY A 147 -3.11 14.81 -4.07
CA GLY A 147 -4.51 15.29 -4.12
C GLY A 147 -5.40 14.62 -5.17
N GLY A 148 -4.88 13.66 -5.93
CA GLY A 148 -5.62 12.96 -6.99
C GLY A 148 -6.62 11.91 -6.47
N HIS A 149 -7.53 11.49 -7.36
CA HIS A 149 -8.38 10.31 -7.16
C HIS A 149 -7.82 9.14 -7.97
N GLY A 150 -7.16 8.19 -7.29
CA GLY A 150 -6.53 7.02 -7.90
C GLY A 150 -7.51 5.96 -8.41
N SER A 151 -8.83 6.21 -8.33
CA SER A 151 -9.89 5.31 -8.80
C SER A 151 -9.73 4.87 -10.26
N GLN A 152 -9.38 5.77 -11.19
CA GLN A 152 -9.18 5.42 -12.60
C GLN A 152 -7.95 4.52 -12.79
N MET A 153 -6.83 4.87 -12.13
CA MET A 153 -5.60 4.09 -12.21
C MET A 153 -5.79 2.70 -11.58
N ARG A 154 -6.52 2.59 -10.46
CA ARG A 154 -6.88 1.29 -9.85
C ARG A 154 -7.68 0.40 -10.82
N LYS A 155 -8.73 0.93 -11.44
CA LYS A 155 -9.55 0.21 -12.42
C LYS A 155 -8.74 -0.25 -13.63
N MET A 156 -7.88 0.63 -14.15
CA MET A 156 -7.00 0.31 -15.27
C MET A 156 -6.07 -0.86 -14.91
N MET A 157 -5.40 -0.79 -13.75
CA MET A 157 -4.50 -1.87 -13.32
C MET A 157 -5.24 -3.19 -13.07
N ALA A 158 -6.45 -3.16 -12.50
CA ALA A 158 -7.27 -4.35 -12.32
C ALA A 158 -7.67 -4.98 -13.66
N ALA A 159 -8.01 -4.17 -14.67
CA ALA A 159 -8.31 -4.64 -16.02
C ALA A 159 -7.09 -5.29 -16.69
N MET A 160 -5.90 -4.73 -16.50
CA MET A 160 -4.64 -5.31 -16.98
C MET A 160 -4.36 -6.69 -16.37
N GLU A 161 -4.69 -6.91 -15.10
CA GLU A 161 -4.53 -8.22 -14.44
C GLU A 161 -5.51 -9.27 -14.97
N GLY A 162 -6.72 -8.85 -15.35
CA GLY A 162 -7.77 -9.69 -15.93
C GLY A 162 -7.59 -10.02 -17.42
N GLY A 163 -6.51 -9.56 -18.05
CA GLY A 163 -6.25 -9.80 -19.48
C GLY A 163 -6.93 -8.82 -20.43
N GLY A 164 -7.52 -7.72 -19.93
CA GLY A 164 -8.26 -6.72 -20.72
C GLY A 164 -7.40 -5.83 -21.63
N MET A 165 -6.19 -6.25 -22.00
CA MET A 165 -5.22 -5.46 -22.74
C MET A 165 -4.91 -6.00 -24.15
N GLU A 166 -5.75 -6.86 -24.71
CA GLU A 166 -5.72 -7.14 -26.16
C GLU A 166 -6.21 -5.93 -26.99
N GLY A 167 -6.86 -4.93 -26.38
CA GLY A 167 -7.43 -3.77 -27.09
C GLY A 167 -6.71 -2.41 -26.90
N MET A 168 -5.86 -2.25 -25.88
CA MET A 168 -5.17 -0.96 -25.63
C MET A 168 -3.78 -0.87 -26.28
N GLY A 169 -3.25 -1.98 -26.80
CA GLY A 169 -1.95 -2.04 -27.49
C GLY A 169 -1.95 -1.43 -28.90
N MET A 170 -3.10 -1.16 -29.51
CA MET A 170 -3.19 -0.60 -30.88
C MET A 170 -3.28 0.94 -30.93
N SER A 171 -3.53 1.65 -29.82
CA SER A 171 -3.70 3.12 -29.87
C SER A 171 -2.41 3.93 -29.65
N MET A 172 -1.30 3.30 -29.26
CA MET A 172 -0.02 3.99 -29.02
C MET A 172 0.96 3.85 -30.20
N MET A 173 0.63 3.08 -31.25
CA MET A 173 1.46 2.95 -32.45
C MET A 173 1.04 3.83 -33.63
N ASP A 174 0.01 4.69 -33.49
CA ASP A 174 -0.50 5.50 -34.61
C ASP A 174 -0.56 7.02 -34.33
N ALA A 175 0.39 7.52 -33.54
CA ALA A 175 0.56 8.97 -33.31
C ALA A 175 1.92 9.51 -33.77
N SER A 176 2.72 8.71 -34.48
CA SER A 176 4.05 9.10 -35.00
C SER A 176 4.24 8.88 -36.51
N SER A 177 3.19 8.54 -37.25
CA SER A 177 3.21 8.35 -38.72
C SER A 177 2.57 9.50 -39.51
N LEU A 178 2.06 10.55 -38.84
CA LEU A 178 1.48 11.72 -39.51
C LEU A 178 2.17 13.02 -39.05
N ARG A 179 3.43 13.21 -39.45
CA ARG A 179 4.07 14.53 -39.67
C ARG A 179 5.47 14.38 -40.27
N ARG A 180 5.50 14.28 -41.60
CA ARG A 180 6.38 14.92 -42.61
C ARG A 180 6.76 13.95 -43.71
#